data_AF-A0A6J0TUL3-F1
#
_entry.id   AF-A0A6J0TUL3-F1
#
_cell.length_a   1.000
_cell.length_b   1.000
_cell.length_c   1.000
_cell.angle_alpha   90.00
_cell.angle_beta   90.00
_cell.angle_gamma   90.00
#
_symmetry.space_group_name_H-M   'P 1'
#
loop_
_entity.id
_entity.type
_entity.pdbx_description
1 polymer ?
#
loop_
_entity_poly.entity_id
_entity_poly.type
_entity_poly.pdbx_seq_one_letter_code
_entity_poly.pdbx_strand_id
1 'polypeptide(L)'
;MVTKWVDYSNKYGFGYLLSDGSTGVLLADGTHLVLCPYHQRVTYCAEAPQVASFPQREVPASLSIKMGILEFFTQYMQRRLLEGGLQPTSPGSSGEELTLRHFAKSDEALLMVFSDGSLQVNFYHDRTKVALSRWGGETLLTFVDGQCQSATSPLDALAREGWAPPLRDRMVYTLHMLHCL
;
A
#
# COMPACT_ATOMS: atom_id res chain seq x y z
N MET A 1 -2.02 -4.59 -3.88
CA MET A 1 -1.84 -3.14 -4.21
C MET A 1 -2.64 -2.30 -3.24
N VAL A 2 -2.28 -1.03 -3.07
CA VAL A 2 -3.07 -0.05 -2.32
C VAL A 2 -4.24 0.44 -3.19
N THR A 3 -5.46 0.23 -2.69
CA THR A 3 -6.70 0.68 -3.35
C THR A 3 -7.14 2.04 -2.85
N LYS A 4 -6.88 2.35 -1.56
CA LYS A 4 -7.19 3.65 -0.94
C LYS A 4 -6.11 4.04 0.05
N TRP A 5 -5.95 5.34 0.25
CA TRP A 5 -5.02 5.90 1.22
C TRP A 5 -5.58 7.21 1.75
N VAL A 6 -5.15 7.56 2.96
CA VAL A 6 -5.52 8.78 3.66
C VAL A 6 -4.31 9.28 4.41
N ASP A 7 -3.94 10.53 4.16
CA ASP A 7 -2.85 11.19 4.87
C ASP A 7 -3.40 12.10 5.97
N TYR A 8 -3.22 11.69 7.23
CA TYR A 8 -3.38 12.52 8.43
C TYR A 8 -2.09 12.55 9.24
N SER A 9 -0.95 12.68 8.55
CA SER A 9 0.39 12.66 9.17
C SER A 9 0.60 13.80 10.17
N ASN A 10 -0.17 14.89 10.07
CA ASN A 10 -0.18 15.99 11.02
C ASN A 10 -0.77 15.62 12.40
N LYS A 11 -1.54 14.53 12.51
CA LYS A 11 -2.22 14.13 13.74
C LYS A 11 -1.98 12.69 14.15
N TYR A 12 -2.14 11.76 13.22
CA TYR A 12 -2.11 10.32 13.50
C TYR A 12 -1.04 9.59 12.69
N GLY A 13 -0.92 9.90 11.40
CA GLY A 13 -0.08 9.15 10.47
C GLY A 13 -0.76 8.94 9.12
N PHE A 14 -0.24 7.97 8.38
CA PHE A 14 -0.67 7.63 7.04
C PHE A 14 -1.41 6.29 7.03
N GLY A 15 -2.69 6.29 6.66
CA GLY A 15 -3.53 5.10 6.55
C GLY A 15 -3.66 4.62 5.11
N TYR A 16 -3.68 3.30 4.90
CA TYR A 16 -3.87 2.70 3.59
C TYR A 16 -4.71 1.43 3.65
N LEU A 17 -5.37 1.12 2.55
CA LEU A 17 -6.18 -0.08 2.35
C LEU A 17 -5.65 -0.85 1.16
N LEU A 18 -5.44 -2.15 1.37
CA LEU A 18 -4.98 -3.08 0.36
C LEU A 18 -6.14 -3.76 -0.37
N SER A 19 -5.85 -4.35 -1.52
CA SER A 19 -6.81 -5.04 -2.39
C SER A 19 -7.44 -6.30 -1.76
N ASP A 20 -6.76 -6.91 -0.80
CA ASP A 20 -7.26 -8.03 0.02
C ASP A 20 -8.17 -7.58 1.18
N GLY A 21 -8.40 -6.27 1.31
CA GLY A 21 -9.18 -5.66 2.40
C GLY A 21 -8.38 -5.38 3.67
N SER A 22 -7.09 -5.73 3.72
CA SER A 22 -6.21 -5.41 4.85
C SER A 22 -6.02 -3.90 4.97
N THR A 23 -6.15 -3.36 6.18
CA THR A 23 -5.96 -1.93 6.47
C THR A 23 -4.69 -1.73 7.27
N GLY A 24 -3.81 -0.84 6.83
CA GLY A 24 -2.59 -0.49 7.55
C GLY A 24 -2.54 0.98 7.94
N VAL A 25 -1.76 1.28 8.97
CA VAL A 25 -1.42 2.64 9.39
C VAL A 25 0.06 2.72 9.76
N LEU A 26 0.77 3.65 9.13
CA LEU A 26 2.08 4.12 9.55
C LEU A 26 1.87 5.34 10.46
N LEU A 27 2.08 5.18 11.76
CA LEU A 27 1.82 6.21 12.75
C LEU A 27 2.92 7.27 12.76
N ALA A 28 2.57 8.46 13.25
CA ALA A 28 3.52 9.58 13.37
C ALA A 28 4.70 9.28 14.30
N ASP A 29 4.56 8.32 15.22
CA ASP A 29 5.65 7.85 16.08
C ASP A 29 6.58 6.84 15.39
N GLY A 30 6.39 6.59 14.09
CA GLY A 30 7.18 5.65 13.29
C GLY A 30 6.74 4.18 13.41
N THR A 31 5.82 3.86 14.32
CA THR A 31 5.33 2.49 14.47
C THR A 31 4.21 2.18 13.47
N HIS A 32 3.98 0.91 13.21
CA HIS A 32 3.08 0.47 12.15
C HIS A 32 2.10 -0.59 12.65
N LEU A 33 0.84 -0.50 12.22
CA LEU A 33 -0.16 -1.56 12.44
C LEU A 33 -0.82 -1.98 11.13
N VAL A 34 -1.13 -3.26 11.01
CA VAL A 34 -1.96 -3.82 9.93
C VAL A 34 -3.05 -4.69 10.55
N LEU A 35 -4.29 -4.46 10.15
CA LEU A 35 -5.43 -5.34 10.40
C LEU A 35 -5.69 -6.17 9.13
N CYS A 36 -5.53 -7.48 9.24
CA CYS A 36 -6.00 -8.43 8.23
C CYS A 36 -7.40 -8.93 8.65
N PRO A 37 -8.48 -8.50 7.96
CA PRO A 37 -9.84 -8.88 8.35
C PRO A 37 -10.13 -10.36 8.14
N TYR A 38 -9.49 -11.00 7.14
CA TYR A 38 -9.69 -12.41 6.83
C TYR A 38 -9.18 -13.32 7.94
N HIS A 39 -7.95 -13.07 8.40
CA HIS A 39 -7.35 -13.84 9.49
C HIS A 39 -7.77 -13.35 10.89
N GLN A 40 -8.46 -12.22 10.98
CA GLN A 40 -8.76 -11.52 12.24
C GLN A 40 -7.51 -11.30 13.07
N ARG A 41 -6.42 -10.87 12.42
CA ARG A 41 -5.11 -10.64 13.04
C ARG A 41 -4.69 -9.19 12.91
N VAL A 42 -3.96 -8.74 13.91
CA VAL A 42 -3.29 -7.44 13.93
C VAL A 42 -1.80 -7.66 14.02
N THR A 43 -1.07 -7.08 13.08
CA THR A 43 0.38 -7.10 13.04
C THR A 43 0.90 -5.72 13.42
N TYR A 44 1.74 -5.65 14.45
CA TYR A 44 2.37 -4.44 14.98
C TYR A 44 3.87 -4.47 14.75
N CYS A 45 4.43 -3.39 14.21
CA CYS A 45 5.87 -3.22 14.05
C CYS A 45 6.29 -1.92 14.74
N ALA A 46 7.09 -2.03 15.81
CA ALA A 46 7.59 -0.87 16.55
C ALA A 46 8.86 -0.31 15.90
N GLU A 47 9.83 -1.19 15.64
CA GLU A 47 11.08 -0.90 14.96
C GLU A 47 11.37 -2.09 14.03
N ALA A 48 11.76 -1.84 12.78
CA ALA A 48 12.14 -2.91 11.88
C ALA A 48 13.39 -3.64 12.43
N PRO A 49 13.46 -4.98 12.46
CA PRO A 49 12.52 -5.97 11.93
C PRO A 49 11.56 -6.59 12.97
N GLN A 50 11.42 -6.01 14.16
CA GLN A 50 10.58 -6.59 15.21
C GLN A 50 9.10 -6.45 14.86
N VAL A 51 8.48 -7.58 14.51
CA VAL A 51 7.07 -7.70 14.17
C VAL A 51 6.40 -8.60 15.20
N ALA A 52 5.35 -8.09 15.84
CA ALA A 52 4.49 -8.86 16.74
C ALA A 52 3.12 -9.02 16.09
N SER A 53 2.57 -10.23 16.11
CA SER A 53 1.26 -10.52 15.51
C SER A 53 0.33 -11.15 16.54
N PHE A 54 -0.86 -10.59 16.67
CA PHE A 54 -1.87 -10.97 17.66
C PHE A 54 -3.20 -11.25 16.97
N PRO A 55 -4.03 -12.17 17.51
CA PRO A 55 -5.46 -12.15 17.21
C PRO A 55 -6.04 -10.77 17.55
N GLN A 56 -6.95 -10.25 16.74
CA GLN A 56 -7.53 -8.91 16.91
C GLN A 56 -8.14 -8.70 18.31
N ARG A 57 -8.71 -9.77 18.90
CA ARG A 57 -9.32 -9.75 20.24
C ARG A 57 -8.31 -9.82 21.40
N GLU A 58 -7.07 -10.16 21.10
CA GLU A 58 -6.00 -10.39 22.07
C GLU A 58 -4.88 -9.35 21.94
N VAL A 59 -5.15 -8.23 21.28
CA VAL A 59 -4.19 -7.13 21.18
C VAL A 59 -3.93 -6.57 22.58
N PRO A 60 -2.66 -6.41 23.00
CA PRO A 60 -2.32 -5.89 24.32
C PRO A 60 -2.96 -4.51 24.59
N ALA A 61 -3.41 -4.28 25.83
CA ALA A 61 -4.04 -3.02 26.23
C ALA A 61 -3.14 -1.78 26.01
N SER A 62 -1.82 -1.98 26.02
CA SER A 62 -0.82 -0.93 25.71
C SER A 62 -0.94 -0.38 24.29
N LEU A 63 -1.55 -1.13 23.36
CA LEU A 63 -1.78 -0.70 21.97
C LEU A 63 -3.20 -0.16 21.72
N SER A 64 -4.03 -0.02 22.76
CA SER A 64 -5.45 0.39 22.63
C SER A 64 -5.64 1.71 21.86
N ILE A 65 -4.82 2.73 22.13
CA ILE A 65 -4.89 4.02 21.42
C ILE A 65 -4.55 3.83 19.94
N LYS A 66 -3.50 3.07 19.63
CA LYS A 66 -3.06 2.78 18.25
C LYS A 66 -4.12 1.97 17.49
N MET A 67 -4.76 1.03 18.17
CA MET A 67 -5.90 0.28 17.64
C MET A 67 -7.07 1.19 17.32
N GLY A 68 -7.41 2.15 18.19
CA GLY A 68 -8.47 3.12 17.90
C GLY A 68 -8.20 3.96 16.63
N ILE A 69 -6.94 4.32 16.37
CA ILE A 69 -6.54 5.02 15.14
C ILE A 69 -6.69 4.10 13.92
N LEU A 70 -6.24 2.85 14.01
CA LEU A 70 -6.40 1.86 12.94
C LEU A 70 -7.86 1.63 12.60
N GLU A 71 -8.72 1.49 13.61
CA GLU A 71 -10.18 1.33 13.44
C GLU A 71 -10.81 2.57 12.80
N PHE A 72 -10.38 3.77 13.20
CA PHE A 72 -10.82 5.02 12.58
C PHE A 72 -10.53 5.03 11.07
N PHE A 73 -9.30 4.73 10.66
CA PHE A 73 -8.92 4.65 9.24
C PHE A 73 -9.69 3.55 8.51
N THR A 74 -9.82 2.37 9.13
CA THR A 74 -10.57 1.22 8.59
C THR A 74 -12.01 1.62 8.26
N GLN A 75 -12.72 2.18 9.24
CA GLN A 75 -14.12 2.61 9.05
C GLN A 75 -14.23 3.73 8.02
N TYR A 76 -13.32 4.70 8.04
CA TYR A 76 -13.32 5.82 7.10
C TYR A 76 -13.18 5.34 5.65
N MET A 77 -12.21 4.46 5.36
CA MET A 77 -11.96 3.97 4.01
C MET A 77 -13.03 2.97 3.53
N GLN A 78 -13.56 2.14 4.43
CA GLN A 78 -14.60 1.15 4.13
C GLN A 78 -15.98 1.77 3.88
N ARG A 79 -16.36 2.83 4.61
CA ARG A 79 -17.63 3.54 4.33
C ARG A 79 -17.68 4.09 2.91
N ARG A 80 -16.54 4.56 2.40
CA ARG A 80 -16.39 5.00 1.00
C ARG A 80 -16.28 3.84 -0.01
N LEU A 81 -16.21 2.58 0.42
CA LEU A 81 -16.12 1.40 -0.46
C LEU A 81 -17.51 0.88 -0.83
N LEU A 82 -18.45 0.98 0.12
CA LEU A 82 -19.86 0.64 -0.10
C LEU A 82 -20.50 1.53 -1.17
N GLU A 83 -19.98 2.74 -1.40
CA GLU A 83 -20.38 3.63 -2.49
C GLU A 83 -19.81 3.23 -3.86
N GLY A 84 -18.79 2.35 -3.91
CA GLY A 84 -18.02 2.02 -5.12
C GLY A 84 -18.07 0.57 -5.58
N GLY A 85 -18.83 -0.31 -4.92
CA GLY A 85 -19.18 -1.66 -5.40
C GLY A 85 -18.04 -2.70 -5.51
N LEU A 86 -16.82 -2.39 -5.09
CA LEU A 86 -15.70 -3.34 -5.17
C LEU A 86 -15.74 -4.32 -3.98
N GLN A 87 -15.92 -5.61 -4.27
CA GLN A 87 -15.74 -6.66 -3.27
C GLN A 87 -14.25 -6.97 -3.08
N PRO A 88 -13.80 -7.34 -1.86
CA PRO A 88 -12.43 -7.79 -1.61
C PRO A 88 -12.13 -9.00 -2.50
N THR A 89 -11.03 -8.95 -3.24
CA THR A 89 -10.55 -10.10 -4.01
C THR A 89 -10.01 -11.17 -3.07
N SER A 90 -10.22 -12.43 -3.42
CA SER A 90 -9.70 -13.60 -2.67
C SER A 90 -8.20 -13.49 -2.40
N PRO A 91 -7.72 -13.96 -1.23
CA PRO A 91 -6.35 -13.74 -0.80
C PRO A 91 -5.35 -14.50 -1.68
N GLY A 92 -4.23 -13.83 -1.99
CA GLY A 92 -2.99 -14.48 -2.39
C GLY A 92 -2.37 -15.20 -1.19
N SER A 93 -1.70 -16.32 -1.44
CA SER A 93 -1.27 -17.31 -0.43
C SER A 93 -0.01 -16.95 0.38
N SER A 94 0.36 -15.68 0.54
CA SER A 94 1.59 -15.29 1.25
C SER A 94 1.28 -14.76 2.65
N GLY A 95 1.60 -15.56 3.66
CA GLY A 95 1.30 -15.34 5.08
C GLY A 95 2.13 -14.27 5.80
N GLU A 96 2.59 -13.23 5.11
CA GLU A 96 3.19 -12.05 5.75
C GLU A 96 2.37 -10.81 5.42
N GLU A 97 1.82 -10.15 6.45
CA GLU A 97 1.11 -8.89 6.25
C GLU A 97 2.06 -7.80 5.75
N LEU A 98 1.71 -7.22 4.60
CA LEU A 98 2.47 -6.17 3.93
C LEU A 98 2.43 -4.86 4.75
N THR A 99 3.59 -4.37 5.18
CA THR A 99 3.72 -3.12 5.96
C THR A 99 4.33 -1.99 5.13
N LEU A 100 3.82 -0.78 5.28
CA LEU A 100 4.36 0.41 4.62
C LEU A 100 5.62 0.88 5.37
N ARG A 101 6.74 0.99 4.67
CA ARG A 101 8.01 1.46 5.21
C ARG A 101 8.16 2.96 5.06
N HIS A 102 7.90 3.44 3.85
CA HIS A 102 8.05 4.85 3.50
C HIS A 102 6.91 5.29 2.59
N PHE A 103 6.53 6.55 2.72
CA PHE A 103 5.74 7.23 1.71
C PHE A 103 6.32 8.62 1.47
N ALA A 104 6.24 9.09 0.23
CA ALA A 104 6.62 10.44 -0.14
C ALA A 104 5.53 11.05 -1.01
N LYS A 105 5.29 12.34 -0.81
CA LYS A 105 4.35 13.12 -1.62
C LYS A 105 5.12 14.17 -2.39
N SER A 106 4.67 14.39 -3.62
CA SER A 106 5.05 15.53 -4.46
C SER A 106 3.77 16.25 -4.89
N ASP A 107 3.87 17.29 -5.69
CA ASP A 107 2.69 17.94 -6.26
C ASP A 107 1.98 17.06 -7.31
N GLU A 108 2.69 16.10 -7.92
CA GLU A 108 2.17 15.25 -9.00
C GLU A 108 1.68 13.87 -8.54
N ALA A 109 2.34 13.30 -7.52
CA ALA A 109 2.12 11.91 -7.12
C ALA A 109 2.47 11.59 -5.67
N LEU A 110 1.90 10.47 -5.21
CA LEU A 110 2.22 9.78 -3.97
C LEU A 110 3.02 8.50 -4.27
N LEU A 111 4.20 8.37 -3.69
CA LEU A 111 5.00 7.13 -3.65
C LEU A 111 4.76 6.41 -2.32
N MET A 112 4.63 5.09 -2.38
CA MET A 112 4.52 4.17 -1.24
C MET A 112 5.50 3.01 -1.44
N VAL A 113 6.31 2.70 -0.43
CA VAL A 113 7.31 1.61 -0.45
C VAL A 113 7.02 0.65 0.70
N PHE A 114 6.95 -0.64 0.41
CA PHE A 114 6.53 -1.69 1.36
C PHE A 114 7.70 -2.55 1.85
N SER A 115 7.43 -3.33 2.90
CA SER A 115 8.40 -4.19 3.57
C SER A 115 8.97 -5.33 2.72
N ASP A 116 8.25 -5.77 1.69
CA ASP A 116 8.70 -6.79 0.73
C ASP A 116 9.53 -6.19 -0.43
N GLY A 117 9.79 -4.88 -0.40
CA GLY A 117 10.46 -4.14 -1.45
C GLY A 117 9.56 -3.78 -2.64
N SER A 118 8.27 -4.11 -2.59
CA SER A 118 7.30 -3.61 -3.57
C SER A 118 7.08 -2.10 -3.38
N LEU A 119 6.67 -1.43 -4.44
CA LEU A 119 6.32 -0.02 -4.40
C LEU A 119 5.12 0.28 -5.28
N GLN A 120 4.46 1.39 -4.99
CA GLN A 120 3.35 1.90 -5.77
C GLN A 120 3.41 3.43 -5.83
N VAL A 121 3.25 3.99 -7.03
CA VAL A 121 3.11 5.42 -7.29
C VAL A 121 1.71 5.71 -7.81
N ASN A 122 1.01 6.63 -7.16
CA ASN A 122 -0.32 7.09 -7.55
C ASN A 122 -0.24 8.53 -8.04
N PHE A 123 -0.57 8.76 -9.31
CA PHE A 123 -0.54 10.09 -9.94
C PHE A 123 -1.90 10.79 -9.76
N TYR A 124 -1.89 12.04 -9.33
CA TYR A 124 -3.11 12.74 -8.91
C TYR A 124 -3.95 13.22 -10.09
N HIS A 125 -3.30 13.78 -11.13
CA HIS A 125 -3.99 14.48 -12.21
C HIS A 125 -4.81 13.55 -13.10
N ASP A 126 -4.25 12.41 -13.50
CA ASP A 126 -4.89 11.48 -14.43
C ASP A 126 -5.35 10.16 -13.79
N ARG A 127 -5.17 10.04 -12.46
CA ARG A 127 -5.55 8.88 -11.64
C ARG A 127 -4.87 7.57 -12.00
N THR A 128 -3.83 7.61 -12.82
CA THR A 128 -3.03 6.43 -13.15
C THR A 128 -2.16 5.98 -11.98
N LYS A 129 -1.70 4.73 -12.05
CA LYS A 129 -0.86 4.12 -11.01
C LYS A 129 0.20 3.25 -11.65
N VAL A 130 1.38 3.24 -11.06
CA VAL A 130 2.44 2.28 -11.36
C VAL A 130 2.72 1.51 -10.09
N ALA A 131 2.81 0.19 -10.18
CA ALA A 131 3.27 -0.64 -9.08
C ALA A 131 4.36 -1.58 -9.58
N LEU A 132 5.40 -1.75 -8.76
CA LEU A 132 6.42 -2.78 -8.94
C LEU A 132 6.28 -3.78 -7.80
N SER A 133 6.21 -5.06 -8.14
CA SER A 133 6.16 -6.16 -7.19
C SER A 133 7.12 -7.26 -7.61
N ARG A 134 7.44 -8.16 -6.68
CA ARG A 134 8.25 -9.34 -6.98
C ARG A 134 7.39 -10.59 -6.88
N TRP A 135 7.42 -11.40 -7.92
CA TRP A 135 6.72 -12.69 -7.96
C TRP A 135 7.61 -13.74 -8.61
N GLY A 136 7.82 -14.87 -7.93
CA GLY A 136 8.65 -15.95 -8.48
C GLY A 136 10.11 -15.56 -8.76
N GLY A 137 10.64 -14.54 -8.08
CA GLY A 137 11.98 -13.99 -8.31
C GLY A 137 12.05 -12.90 -9.37
N GLU A 138 11.03 -12.79 -10.23
CA GLU A 138 10.92 -11.77 -11.27
C GLU A 138 10.32 -10.47 -10.74
N THR A 139 10.70 -9.34 -11.35
CA THR A 139 10.07 -8.04 -11.07
C THR A 139 8.95 -7.82 -12.07
N LEU A 140 7.74 -7.64 -11.55
CA LEU A 140 6.55 -7.34 -12.33
C LEU A 140 6.24 -5.86 -12.23
N LEU A 141 5.87 -5.26 -13.36
CA LEU A 141 5.32 -3.92 -13.43
C LEU A 141 3.83 -4.03 -13.72
N THR A 142 3.02 -3.38 -12.87
CA THR A 142 1.58 -3.20 -13.09
C THR A 142 1.30 -1.73 -13.35
N PHE A 143 0.75 -1.43 -14.52
CA PHE A 143 0.20 -0.12 -14.85
C PHE A 143 -1.31 -0.13 -14.72
N VAL A 144 -1.87 0.84 -14.01
CA VAL A 144 -3.32 1.05 -13.90
C VAL A 144 -3.66 2.38 -14.55
N ASP A 145 -4.56 2.36 -15.52
CA ASP A 145 -4.98 3.57 -16.23
C ASP A 145 -6.04 4.37 -15.46
N GLY A 146 -6.46 5.51 -16.03
CA GLY A 146 -7.49 6.36 -15.45
C GLY A 146 -8.90 5.75 -15.43
N GLN A 147 -9.13 4.64 -16.15
CA GLN A 147 -10.37 3.86 -16.16
C GLN A 147 -10.32 2.66 -15.21
N CYS A 148 -9.27 2.58 -14.36
CA CYS A 148 -9.02 1.46 -13.46
C CYS A 148 -8.75 0.13 -14.17
N GLN A 149 -8.36 0.14 -15.45
CA GLN A 149 -7.89 -1.06 -16.13
C GLN A 149 -6.41 -1.27 -15.82
N SER A 150 -6.04 -2.50 -15.47
CA SER A 150 -4.68 -2.87 -15.09
C SER A 150 -4.03 -3.80 -16.11
N ALA A 151 -2.81 -3.50 -16.50
CA ALA A 151 -1.94 -4.38 -17.28
C ALA A 151 -0.67 -4.69 -16.48
N THR A 152 -0.34 -5.97 -16.36
CA THR A 152 0.87 -6.44 -15.67
C THR A 152 1.81 -7.10 -16.65
N SER A 153 3.09 -6.74 -16.63
CA SER A 153 4.10 -7.30 -17.51
C SER A 153 5.42 -7.48 -16.75
N PRO A 154 6.22 -8.52 -17.07
CA PRO A 154 7.58 -8.63 -16.54
C PRO A 154 8.40 -7.40 -16.95
N LEU A 155 9.11 -6.82 -15.98
CA LEU A 155 9.93 -5.62 -16.21
C LEU A 155 10.99 -5.87 -17.30
N ASP A 156 11.57 -7.08 -17.30
CA ASP A 156 12.57 -7.49 -18.29
C ASP A 156 12.00 -7.62 -19.70
N ALA A 157 10.72 -7.98 -19.84
CA ALA A 157 10.05 -8.03 -21.13
C ALA A 157 9.85 -6.61 -21.68
N LEU A 158 9.36 -5.68 -20.85
CA LEU A 158 9.22 -4.26 -21.19
C LEU A 158 10.56 -3.61 -21.56
N ALA A 159 11.64 -3.98 -20.86
CA ALA A 159 12.98 -3.50 -21.17
C ALA A 159 13.46 -3.90 -22.57
N ARG A 160 13.05 -5.09 -23.06
CA ARG A 160 13.41 -5.60 -24.41
C ARG A 160 12.47 -5.08 -25.50
N GLU A 161 11.17 -5.08 -25.25
CA GLU A 161 10.14 -4.75 -26.24
C GLU A 161 9.92 -3.24 -26.38
N GLY A 162 10.39 -2.47 -25.40
CA GLY A 162 10.20 -1.04 -25.33
C GLY A 162 8.98 -0.63 -24.52
N TRP A 163 8.92 0.67 -24.26
CA TRP A 163 7.96 1.27 -23.35
C TRP A 163 7.02 2.16 -24.12
N ALA A 164 5.71 2.05 -23.88
CA ALA A 164 4.78 3.09 -24.30
C ALA A 164 5.22 4.43 -23.67
N PRO A 165 5.22 5.57 -24.42
CA PRO A 165 5.71 6.84 -23.91
C PRO A 165 5.10 7.25 -22.55
N PRO A 166 3.77 7.15 -22.32
CA PRO A 166 3.19 7.50 -21.03
C PRO A 166 3.74 6.65 -19.87
N LEU A 167 4.01 5.36 -20.10
CA LEU A 167 4.55 4.49 -19.07
C LEU A 167 6.02 4.83 -18.76
N ARG A 168 6.80 5.15 -19.79
CA ARG A 168 8.20 5.57 -19.65
C ARG A 168 8.31 6.81 -18.76
N ASP A 169 7.51 7.84 -19.03
CA ASP A 169 7.56 9.09 -18.27
C ASP A 169 7.22 8.86 -16.79
N ARG A 170 6.25 7.98 -16.52
CA ARG A 170 5.86 7.60 -15.16
C ARG A 170 6.94 6.81 -14.43
N MET A 171 7.68 5.97 -15.15
CA MET A 171 8.83 5.26 -14.58
C MET A 171 9.99 6.19 -14.27
N VAL A 172 10.29 7.15 -15.16
CA VAL A 172 11.30 8.19 -14.90
C VAL A 172 10.91 9.00 -13.67
N TYR A 173 9.64 9.40 -13.56
CA TYR A 173 9.14 10.11 -12.38
C TYR A 173 9.23 9.27 -11.10
N THR A 174 8.91 7.98 -11.18
CA THR A 174 9.03 7.04 -10.06
C THR A 174 10.47 6.94 -9.55
N LEU A 175 11.43 6.84 -10.47
CA LEU A 175 12.87 6.85 -10.13
C LEU A 175 13.29 8.17 -9.48
N HIS A 176 12.80 9.30 -9.99
CA HIS A 176 13.08 10.60 -9.40
C HIS A 176 12.56 10.68 -7.95
N MET A 177 11.32 10.25 -7.68
CA MET A 177 10.78 10.22 -6.32
C MET A 177 11.58 9.30 -5.39
N LEU A 178 12.05 8.15 -5.88
CA LEU A 178 12.87 7.22 -5.11
C LEU A 178 14.22 7.80 -4.70
N HIS A 179 14.84 8.64 -5.55
CA HIS A 179 16.08 9.35 -5.19
C HIS A 179 15.88 10.48 -4.17
N CYS A 180 14.63 10.91 -3.95
CA CYS A 180 14.28 11.96 -2.99
C CYS A 180 13.80 11.41 -1.64
N LEU A 181 13.68 10.09 -1.48
CA LEU A 181 13.40 9.43 -0.20
C LEU A 181 14.67 9.36 0.66
#